data_AF-A0A9C6XC82-F1
#
_entry.id   AF-A0A9C6XC82-F1
#
_cell.length_a   1.000
_cell.length_b   1.000
_cell.length_c   1.000
_cell.angle_alpha   90.00
_cell.angle_beta   90.00
_cell.angle_gamma   90.00
#
_symmetry.space_group_name_H-M   'P 1'
#
loop_
_entity.id
_entity.type
_entity.pdbx_description
1 polymer ?
#
loop_
_entity_poly.entity_id
_entity_poly.type
_entity_poly.pdbx_seq_one_letter_code
_entity_poly.pdbx_strand_id
1 'polypeptide(L)'
;MDVGDISWSRGGDRQKEKDAVLFDAPGVTRLVDVRCQRDPEWSLQLLQRAAPSLEELSVHHPSEAHLLAVHAMPRLRRLHVTSVPAPYRGNPNIPDFAKPPTEEPRPRHALQWLRVWGLPRVTLGTLLRAHRESLEELQLSVGTAEPLLEVAAVALVDKMSSCKAEPQPWWPYNGGDLHIQVVRLHDQLPLPWRGLRALRRLVLERSSVFHDAAHCVRQLAQMRPLVDGAEVLCDKCDGVAGEEL
;
A
#
# COMPACT_ATOMS: atom_id res chain seq x y z
N MET A 1 -2.76 -18.47 8.08
CA MET A 1 -3.30 -19.16 6.90
C MET A 1 -2.72 -18.48 5.68
N ASP A 2 -1.97 -19.23 4.88
CA ASP A 2 -1.44 -18.77 3.59
C ASP A 2 -2.36 -19.25 2.48
N VAL A 3 -2.85 -18.31 1.67
CA VAL A 3 -3.75 -18.61 0.55
C VAL A 3 -3.16 -18.19 -0.79
N GLY A 4 -1.86 -17.95 -0.88
CA GLY A 4 -1.19 -17.52 -2.12
C GLY A 4 -1.53 -18.43 -3.29
N ASP A 5 -1.25 -19.72 -3.17
CA ASP A 5 -1.48 -20.72 -4.23
C ASP A 5 -2.94 -20.87 -4.65
N ILE A 6 -3.88 -20.69 -3.72
CA ILE A 6 -5.32 -20.85 -3.96
C ILE A 6 -5.88 -19.57 -4.57
N SER A 7 -5.46 -18.40 -4.07
CA SER A 7 -5.94 -17.09 -4.54
C SER A 7 -5.42 -16.73 -5.94
N TRP A 8 -4.37 -17.41 -6.43
CA TRP A 8 -3.91 -17.28 -7.81
C TRP A 8 -4.90 -17.84 -8.85
N SER A 9 -5.77 -18.78 -8.47
CA SER A 9 -6.70 -19.43 -9.38
C SER A 9 -7.89 -18.51 -9.74
N ARG A 10 -8.43 -18.64 -10.96
CA ARG A 10 -9.57 -17.81 -11.40
C ARG A 10 -10.86 -18.28 -10.72
N GLY A 11 -11.94 -17.51 -10.88
CA GLY A 11 -13.29 -17.95 -10.52
C GLY A 11 -13.62 -19.30 -11.16
N GLY A 12 -14.10 -20.24 -10.34
CA GLY A 12 -14.42 -21.62 -10.74
C GLY A 12 -13.26 -22.62 -10.63
N ASP A 13 -12.01 -22.16 -10.62
CA ASP A 13 -10.84 -23.04 -10.44
C ASP A 13 -10.65 -23.38 -8.96
N ARG A 14 -10.29 -24.63 -8.66
CA ARG A 14 -9.99 -25.11 -7.28
C ARG A 14 -11.14 -24.87 -6.30
N GLN A 15 -12.39 -25.00 -6.76
CA GLN A 15 -13.58 -24.69 -5.95
C GLN A 15 -13.61 -25.47 -4.62
N LYS A 16 -13.22 -26.74 -4.64
CA LYS A 16 -13.19 -27.57 -3.41
C LYS A 16 -12.20 -27.02 -2.38
N GLU A 17 -11.00 -26.63 -2.82
CA GLU A 17 -10.02 -26.03 -1.92
C GLU A 17 -10.46 -24.63 -1.45
N LYS A 18 -11.06 -23.83 -2.33
CA LYS A 18 -11.64 -22.54 -1.98
C LYS A 18 -12.74 -22.66 -0.93
N ASP A 19 -13.63 -23.64 -1.07
CA ASP A 19 -14.70 -23.92 -0.11
C ASP A 19 -14.15 -24.37 1.24
N ALA A 20 -13.11 -25.23 1.23
CA ALA A 20 -12.41 -25.64 2.45
C ALA A 20 -11.77 -24.45 3.17
N VAL A 21 -11.07 -23.58 2.44
CA VAL A 21 -10.48 -22.34 3.00
C VAL A 21 -11.56 -21.43 3.59
N LEU A 22 -12.70 -21.28 2.90
CA LEU A 22 -13.82 -20.48 3.41
C LEU A 22 -14.47 -21.09 4.65
N PHE A 23 -14.43 -22.41 4.80
CA PHE A 23 -14.92 -23.12 5.98
C PHE A 23 -13.97 -22.93 7.17
N ASP A 24 -12.66 -22.98 6.94
CA ASP A 24 -11.61 -22.83 7.95
C ASP A 24 -11.30 -21.36 8.32
N ALA A 25 -11.81 -20.40 7.56
CA ALA A 25 -11.56 -18.97 7.75
C ALA A 25 -11.95 -18.40 9.14
N PRO A 26 -13.07 -18.80 9.78
CA PRO A 26 -13.42 -18.30 11.11
C PRO A 26 -12.36 -18.66 12.15
N GLY A 27 -11.90 -17.68 12.92
CA GLY A 27 -10.88 -17.89 13.96
C GLY A 27 -9.43 -17.72 13.45
N VAL A 28 -9.22 -17.56 12.15
CA VAL A 28 -7.91 -17.23 11.58
C VAL A 28 -7.46 -15.85 12.06
N THR A 29 -6.25 -15.78 12.62
CA THR A 29 -5.65 -14.53 13.11
C THR A 29 -4.68 -13.89 12.12
N ARG A 30 -4.04 -14.69 11.25
CA ARG A 30 -3.12 -14.21 10.20
C ARG A 30 -3.54 -14.77 8.85
N LEU A 31 -3.77 -13.91 7.87
CA LEU A 31 -4.14 -14.26 6.51
C LEU A 31 -3.20 -13.57 5.52
N VAL A 32 -2.45 -14.34 4.75
CA VAL A 32 -1.40 -13.80 3.87
C VAL A 32 -1.64 -14.15 2.41
N ASP A 33 -1.12 -13.29 1.54
CA ASP A 33 -1.13 -13.42 0.09
C ASP A 33 -2.51 -13.61 -0.57
N VAL A 34 -3.49 -12.82 -0.11
CA VAL A 34 -4.83 -12.81 -0.72
C VAL A 34 -4.82 -11.98 -2.02
N ARG A 35 -4.92 -12.64 -3.18
CA ARG A 35 -4.99 -11.96 -4.50
C ARG A 35 -6.43 -11.64 -4.92
N CYS A 36 -6.89 -10.44 -4.58
CA CYS A 36 -8.28 -10.02 -4.75
C CYS A 36 -8.74 -9.94 -6.23
N GLN A 37 -7.82 -9.67 -7.16
CA GLN A 37 -8.16 -9.45 -8.58
C GLN A 37 -8.41 -10.73 -9.40
N ARG A 38 -8.08 -11.90 -8.87
CA ARG A 38 -8.24 -13.18 -9.60
C ARG A 38 -9.62 -13.80 -9.40
N ASP A 39 -10.16 -13.64 -8.20
CA ASP A 39 -11.50 -14.04 -7.80
C ASP A 39 -12.03 -13.05 -6.74
N PRO A 40 -12.59 -11.90 -7.18
CA PRO A 40 -13.02 -10.83 -6.28
C PRO A 40 -14.13 -11.25 -5.31
N GLU A 41 -15.01 -12.15 -5.72
CA GLU A 41 -16.13 -12.60 -4.89
C GLU A 41 -15.65 -13.54 -3.80
N TRP A 42 -14.86 -14.56 -4.15
CA TRP A 42 -14.29 -15.49 -3.18
C TRP A 42 -13.39 -14.79 -2.16
N SER A 43 -12.51 -13.90 -2.62
CA SER A 43 -11.60 -13.18 -1.73
C SER A 43 -12.35 -12.21 -0.81
N LEU A 44 -13.38 -11.51 -1.29
CA LEU A 44 -14.24 -10.70 -0.42
C LEU A 44 -14.95 -11.55 0.64
N GLN A 45 -15.50 -12.71 0.26
CA GLN A 45 -16.16 -13.62 1.19
C GLN A 45 -15.20 -14.16 2.25
N LEU A 46 -13.97 -14.49 1.85
CA LEU A 46 -12.90 -14.92 2.74
C LEU A 46 -12.57 -13.84 3.78
N LEU A 47 -12.38 -12.59 3.33
CA LEU A 47 -12.11 -11.47 4.23
C LEU A 47 -13.27 -11.26 5.22
N GLN A 48 -14.52 -11.32 4.76
CA GLN A 48 -15.69 -11.15 5.61
C GLN A 48 -15.81 -12.25 6.69
N ARG A 49 -15.48 -13.50 6.35
CA ARG A 49 -15.53 -14.62 7.32
C ARG A 49 -14.39 -14.57 8.34
N ALA A 50 -13.20 -14.16 7.92
CA ALA A 50 -12.04 -14.03 8.82
C ALA A 50 -12.06 -12.74 9.67
N ALA A 51 -12.81 -11.70 9.24
CA ALA A 51 -12.80 -10.37 9.83
C ALA A 51 -12.87 -10.32 11.37
N PRO A 52 -13.71 -11.11 12.07
CA PRO A 52 -13.83 -11.01 13.53
C PRO A 52 -12.57 -11.37 14.33
N SER A 53 -11.71 -12.23 13.78
CA SER A 53 -10.51 -12.75 14.45
C SER A 53 -9.20 -12.23 13.87
N LEU A 54 -9.24 -11.60 12.69
CA LEU A 54 -8.05 -11.28 11.93
C LEU A 54 -7.25 -10.13 12.56
N GLU A 55 -5.96 -10.39 12.81
CA GLU A 55 -5.00 -9.44 13.38
C GLU A 55 -3.94 -9.02 12.35
N GLU A 56 -3.61 -9.90 11.40
CA GLU A 56 -2.62 -9.67 10.36
C GLU A 56 -3.16 -10.03 8.97
N LEU A 57 -3.01 -9.11 8.01
CA LEU A 57 -3.52 -9.28 6.67
C LEU A 57 -2.53 -8.80 5.60
N SER A 58 -2.29 -9.63 4.58
CA SER A 58 -1.64 -9.24 3.32
C SER A 58 -2.60 -9.42 2.14
N VAL A 59 -2.93 -8.32 1.46
CA VAL A 59 -3.82 -8.28 0.29
C VAL A 59 -3.11 -7.70 -0.93
N HIS A 60 -3.39 -8.30 -2.09
CA HIS A 60 -2.89 -7.88 -3.38
C HIS A 60 -4.04 -7.45 -4.28
N HIS A 61 -3.92 -6.25 -4.85
CA HIS A 61 -4.87 -5.58 -5.73
C HIS A 61 -6.32 -5.55 -5.20
N PRO A 62 -6.56 -5.06 -3.97
CA PRO A 62 -7.91 -4.98 -3.43
C PRO A 62 -8.77 -3.99 -4.22
N SER A 63 -10.05 -4.33 -4.42
CA SER A 63 -11.07 -3.36 -4.84
C SER A 63 -11.60 -2.55 -3.64
N GLU A 64 -12.47 -1.57 -3.89
CA GLU A 64 -13.11 -0.78 -2.83
C GLU A 64 -13.84 -1.65 -1.81
N ALA A 65 -14.60 -2.63 -2.27
CA ALA A 65 -15.33 -3.55 -1.39
C ALA A 65 -14.38 -4.31 -0.45
N HIS A 66 -13.19 -4.69 -0.94
CA HIS A 66 -12.17 -5.33 -0.11
C HIS A 66 -11.63 -4.35 0.93
N LEU A 67 -11.28 -3.12 0.53
CA LEU A 67 -10.78 -2.11 1.46
C LEU A 67 -11.82 -1.72 2.53
N LEU A 68 -13.11 -1.67 2.17
CA LEU A 68 -14.21 -1.45 3.12
C LEU A 68 -14.31 -2.61 4.12
N ALA A 69 -14.21 -3.85 3.64
CA ALA A 69 -14.19 -5.02 4.52
C ALA A 69 -12.98 -5.01 5.47
N VAL A 70 -11.79 -4.68 4.97
CA VAL A 70 -10.57 -4.53 5.77
C VAL A 70 -10.73 -3.44 6.83
N HIS A 71 -11.30 -2.30 6.48
CA HIS A 71 -11.52 -1.20 7.42
C HIS A 71 -12.52 -1.55 8.53
N ALA A 72 -13.43 -2.50 8.27
CA ALA A 72 -14.40 -2.98 9.24
C ALA A 72 -13.86 -4.06 10.19
N MET A 73 -12.61 -4.52 10.01
CA MET A 73 -12.03 -5.60 10.82
C MET A 73 -11.68 -5.12 12.24
N PRO A 74 -12.35 -5.63 13.28
CA PRO A 74 -12.21 -5.11 14.63
C PRO A 74 -10.92 -5.56 15.31
N ARG A 75 -10.06 -6.40 14.73
CA ARG A 75 -8.82 -6.83 15.43
C ARG A 75 -7.55 -6.58 14.63
N LEU A 76 -7.68 -5.97 13.45
CA LEU A 76 -6.58 -5.82 12.52
C LEU A 76 -5.53 -4.84 13.06
N ARG A 77 -4.31 -5.34 13.25
CA ARG A 77 -3.15 -4.58 13.74
C ARG A 77 -2.10 -4.37 12.67
N ARG A 78 -1.93 -5.34 11.77
CA ARG A 78 -0.91 -5.32 10.72
C ARG A 78 -1.57 -5.50 9.35
N LEU A 79 -1.35 -4.54 8.46
CA LEU A 79 -1.90 -4.56 7.12
C LEU A 79 -0.80 -4.34 6.08
N HIS A 80 -0.66 -5.28 5.15
CA HIS A 80 0.13 -5.12 3.93
C HIS A 80 -0.82 -5.04 2.73
N VAL A 81 -0.74 -3.93 2.00
CA VAL A 81 -1.51 -3.71 0.76
C VAL A 81 -0.56 -3.49 -0.40
N THR A 82 -0.60 -4.40 -1.36
CA THR A 82 0.06 -4.24 -2.65
C THR A 82 -0.98 -3.95 -3.72
N SER A 83 -0.75 -2.95 -4.55
CA SER A 83 -1.53 -2.65 -5.75
C SER A 83 -0.54 -2.30 -6.84
N VAL A 84 -0.22 -3.23 -7.74
CA VAL A 84 0.62 -2.85 -8.89
C VAL A 84 -0.21 -1.94 -9.78
N PRO A 85 0.30 -0.74 -10.15
CA PRO A 85 -0.36 0.11 -11.12
C PRO A 85 -0.61 -0.66 -12.40
N ALA A 86 -1.59 -0.24 -13.19
CA ALA A 86 -2.08 -1.01 -14.33
C ALA A 86 -1.50 -0.59 -15.70
N PRO A 87 -0.21 -0.23 -15.92
CA PRO A 87 0.22 0.00 -17.30
C PRO A 87 0.19 -1.30 -18.14
N TYR A 88 0.00 -2.46 -17.51
CA TYR A 88 -0.05 -3.78 -18.18
C TYR A 88 -1.45 -4.36 -18.40
N ARG A 89 -2.51 -3.76 -17.85
CA ARG A 89 -3.88 -4.21 -18.08
C ARG A 89 -4.74 -2.97 -18.17
N GLY A 90 -5.33 -2.71 -19.34
CA GLY A 90 -6.18 -1.54 -19.62
C GLY A 90 -7.48 -1.50 -18.80
N ASN A 91 -7.40 -1.62 -17.49
CA ASN A 91 -8.52 -1.46 -16.58
C ASN A 91 -8.27 -0.22 -15.71
N PRO A 92 -8.84 0.95 -16.08
CA PRO A 92 -8.60 2.23 -15.41
C PRO A 92 -9.32 2.37 -14.05
N ASN A 93 -10.09 1.37 -13.61
CA ASN A 93 -10.94 1.50 -12.44
C ASN A 93 -10.26 0.99 -11.18
N ILE A 94 -9.25 1.70 -10.69
CA ILE A 94 -8.94 1.62 -9.25
C ILE A 94 -9.92 2.56 -8.56
N PRO A 95 -10.89 2.04 -7.78
CA PRO A 95 -11.91 2.87 -7.18
C PRO A 95 -11.29 3.86 -6.19
N ASP A 96 -11.79 5.09 -6.26
CA ASP A 96 -11.39 6.15 -5.35
C ASP A 96 -12.03 5.90 -3.98
N PHE A 97 -11.23 5.49 -3.01
CA PHE A 97 -11.66 5.29 -1.62
C PHE A 97 -11.83 6.64 -0.89
N ALA A 98 -12.52 7.58 -1.53
CA ALA A 98 -12.57 8.98 -1.11
C ALA A 98 -13.48 9.21 0.10
N LYS A 99 -14.47 8.33 0.34
CA LYS A 99 -15.47 8.55 1.38
C LYS A 99 -15.25 7.60 2.56
N PRO A 100 -14.60 8.05 3.65
CA PRO A 100 -14.62 7.27 4.89
C PRO A 100 -16.09 7.07 5.31
N PRO A 101 -16.46 5.88 5.81
CA PRO A 101 -17.77 5.69 6.42
C PRO A 101 -17.95 6.74 7.51
N THR A 102 -19.12 7.38 7.48
CA THR A 102 -19.56 8.49 8.33
C THR A 102 -19.16 8.29 9.79
N GLU A 103 -18.80 9.38 10.47
CA GLU A 103 -18.11 9.55 11.76
C GLU A 103 -18.72 8.86 13.00
N GLU A 104 -19.17 7.61 12.91
CA GLU A 104 -19.56 6.88 14.10
C GLU A 104 -18.33 6.58 14.97
N PRO A 105 -18.39 6.91 16.27
CA PRO A 105 -17.33 6.66 17.23
C PRO A 105 -17.29 5.16 17.54
N ARG A 106 -16.75 4.37 16.61
CA ARG A 106 -16.46 2.98 16.89
C ARG A 106 -15.20 2.92 17.77
N PRO A 107 -15.16 2.04 18.77
CA PRO A 107 -13.93 1.67 19.45
C PRO A 107 -13.04 0.98 18.42
N ARG A 108 -12.29 1.79 17.66
CA ARG A 108 -11.43 1.32 16.59
C ARG A 108 -10.25 0.64 17.25
N HIS A 109 -10.20 -0.67 17.12
CA HIS A 109 -8.93 -1.35 17.32
C HIS A 109 -7.93 -0.76 16.34
N ALA A 110 -6.77 -0.49 16.90
CA ALA A 110 -5.75 0.36 16.37
C ALA A 110 -4.93 -0.41 15.33
N LEU A 111 -5.04 -0.06 14.05
CA LEU A 111 -4.05 -0.48 13.06
C LEU A 111 -2.72 0.16 13.47
N GLN A 112 -1.72 -0.68 13.78
CA GLN A 112 -0.42 -0.28 14.32
C GLN A 112 0.66 -0.29 13.25
N TRP A 113 0.55 -1.20 12.28
CA TRP A 113 1.54 -1.38 11.22
C TRP A 113 0.86 -1.41 9.85
N LEU A 114 1.37 -0.60 8.93
CA LEU A 114 0.86 -0.49 7.56
C LEU A 114 2.02 -0.51 6.57
N ARG A 115 2.06 -1.51 5.69
CA ARG A 115 2.97 -1.56 4.54
C ARG A 115 2.18 -1.39 3.25
N VAL A 116 2.60 -0.47 2.41
CA VAL A 116 1.88 -0.11 1.18
C VAL A 116 2.81 -0.06 -0.01
N TRP A 117 2.38 -0.71 -1.10
CA TRP A 117 3.03 -0.64 -2.40
C TRP A 117 2.01 -0.30 -3.49
N GLY A 118 2.23 0.80 -4.21
CA GLY A 118 1.48 1.15 -5.43
C GLY A 118 -0.01 1.51 -5.24
N LEU A 119 -0.44 1.84 -4.02
CA LEU A 119 -1.80 2.28 -3.75
C LEU A 119 -2.03 3.72 -4.25
N PRO A 120 -3.23 4.05 -4.80
CA PRO A 120 -3.54 5.43 -5.17
C PRO A 120 -3.42 6.39 -3.99
N ARG A 121 -2.98 7.62 -4.28
CA ARG A 121 -2.77 8.68 -3.28
C ARG A 121 -4.00 8.93 -2.41
N VAL A 122 -5.18 9.02 -3.03
CA VAL A 122 -6.42 9.33 -2.29
C VAL A 122 -6.74 8.19 -1.31
N THR A 123 -6.66 6.94 -1.77
CA THR A 123 -6.85 5.75 -0.95
C THR A 123 -5.86 5.67 0.21
N LEU A 124 -4.57 5.89 -0.04
CA LEU A 124 -3.56 5.94 1.02
C LEU A 124 -3.89 7.05 2.03
N GLY A 125 -4.25 8.25 1.56
CA GLY A 125 -4.65 9.36 2.41
C GLY A 125 -5.85 9.04 3.31
N THR A 126 -6.85 8.33 2.79
CA THR A 126 -8.00 7.88 3.59
C THR A 126 -7.59 6.87 4.66
N LEU A 127 -6.75 5.88 4.34
CA LEU A 127 -6.24 4.91 5.33
C LEU A 127 -5.44 5.61 6.44
N LEU A 128 -4.51 6.49 6.06
CA LEU A 128 -3.70 7.25 7.02
C LEU A 128 -4.56 8.13 7.93
N ARG A 129 -5.59 8.78 7.39
CA ARG A 129 -6.52 9.60 8.19
C ARG A 129 -7.33 8.75 9.15
N ALA A 130 -7.79 7.59 8.71
CA ALA A 130 -8.65 6.71 9.50
C ALA A 130 -7.92 6.04 10.69
N HIS A 131 -6.60 5.90 10.58
CA HIS A 131 -5.73 5.25 11.57
C HIS A 131 -4.67 6.20 12.17
N ARG A 132 -4.88 7.51 12.07
CA ARG A 132 -3.88 8.52 12.47
C ARG A 132 -3.47 8.47 13.96
N GLU A 133 -4.39 8.02 14.82
CA GLU A 133 -4.20 7.94 16.27
C GLU A 133 -3.59 6.59 16.71
N SER A 134 -3.50 5.63 15.80
CA SER A 134 -3.08 4.26 16.11
C SER A 134 -1.85 3.78 15.37
N LEU A 135 -1.58 4.34 14.19
CA LEU A 135 -0.55 3.86 13.29
C LEU A 135 0.83 4.20 13.84
N GLU A 136 1.58 3.18 14.26
CA GLU A 136 2.91 3.30 14.85
C GLU A 136 4.02 3.16 13.82
N GLU A 137 3.84 2.29 12.83
CA GLU A 137 4.82 2.06 11.76
C GLU A 137 4.16 2.08 10.38
N LEU A 138 4.77 2.86 9.49
CA LEU A 138 4.36 2.99 8.10
C LEU A 138 5.53 2.64 7.19
N GLN A 139 5.34 1.64 6.34
CA GLN A 139 6.30 1.24 5.32
C GLN A 139 5.76 1.58 3.93
N LEU A 140 6.56 2.29 3.14
CA LEU A 140 6.17 2.73 1.79
C LEU A 140 7.23 2.30 0.80
N SER A 141 6.83 1.56 -0.24
CA SER A 141 7.73 1.27 -1.36
C SER A 141 7.87 2.50 -2.26
N VAL A 142 9.07 3.07 -2.27
CA VAL A 142 9.38 4.32 -2.98
C VAL A 142 10.78 4.21 -3.61
N GLY A 143 10.98 4.58 -4.87
CA GLY A 143 12.34 4.67 -5.48
C GLY A 143 13.14 5.90 -5.03
N THR A 144 14.47 5.91 -5.16
CA THR A 144 15.20 7.19 -5.13
C THR A 144 15.07 7.87 -6.50
N ALA A 145 15.44 9.15 -6.62
CA ALA A 145 15.57 9.74 -7.95
C ALA A 145 16.60 8.93 -8.71
N GLU A 146 16.22 8.39 -9.86
CA GLU A 146 17.25 7.97 -10.79
C GLU A 146 18.06 9.23 -11.12
N PRO A 147 19.40 9.18 -11.07
CA PRO A 147 20.17 10.21 -11.71
C PRO A 147 19.70 10.22 -13.15
N LEU A 148 19.05 11.31 -13.56
CA LEU A 148 18.75 11.56 -14.95
C LEU A 148 20.09 11.62 -15.67
N LEU A 149 20.61 10.47 -16.06
CA LEU A 149 21.64 10.38 -17.08
C LEU A 149 20.94 10.95 -18.31
N GLU A 150 21.15 12.23 -18.57
CA GLU A 150 20.64 12.99 -19.72
C GLU A 150 20.86 12.24 -21.04
N VAL A 151 21.80 11.30 -21.06
CA VAL A 151 22.16 10.43 -22.19
C VAL A 151 21.20 9.26 -22.45
N ALA A 152 20.36 8.83 -21.51
CA ALA A 152 19.40 7.72 -21.72
C ALA A 152 17.99 8.20 -22.08
N ALA A 153 17.65 9.47 -21.80
CA ALA A 153 16.36 10.04 -22.17
C ALA A 153 16.15 10.02 -23.69
N VAL A 154 17.19 10.21 -24.50
CA VAL A 154 17.06 10.18 -25.97
C VAL A 154 16.75 8.77 -26.50
N ALA A 155 17.25 7.70 -25.87
CA ALA A 155 17.01 6.32 -26.32
C ALA A 155 15.69 5.73 -25.80
N LEU A 156 15.19 6.19 -24.64
CA LEU A 156 13.89 5.77 -24.11
C LEU A 156 12.73 6.58 -24.67
N VAL A 157 12.93 7.87 -25.01
CA VAL A 157 11.92 8.69 -25.67
C VAL A 157 11.51 8.09 -27.02
N ASP A 158 12.44 7.53 -27.79
CA ASP A 158 12.13 6.95 -29.11
C ASP A 158 11.30 5.66 -29.03
N LYS A 159 11.42 4.89 -27.93
CA LYS A 159 10.54 3.71 -27.67
C LYS A 159 9.22 4.07 -26.97
N MET A 160 9.16 5.17 -26.24
CA MET A 160 7.94 5.63 -25.54
C MET A 160 7.07 6.58 -26.39
N SER A 161 7.60 7.13 -27.49
CA SER A 161 6.88 8.08 -28.35
C SER A 161 5.72 7.46 -29.16
N SER A 162 5.51 6.14 -29.10
CA SER A 162 4.28 5.49 -29.62
C SER A 162 3.11 5.55 -28.63
N CYS A 163 3.30 5.97 -27.39
CA CYS A 163 2.25 6.10 -26.39
C CYS A 163 2.07 7.58 -26.06
N LYS A 164 1.08 8.23 -26.69
CA LYS A 164 0.57 9.56 -26.30
C LYS A 164 -0.18 9.47 -24.97
N ALA A 165 0.48 9.02 -23.91
CA ALA A 165 -0.10 8.99 -22.57
C ALA A 165 0.18 10.34 -21.91
N GLU A 166 -0.90 11.10 -21.65
CA GLU A 166 -0.87 12.24 -20.73
C GLU A 166 -0.20 11.83 -19.41
N PRO A 167 0.48 12.74 -18.69
CA PRO A 167 1.06 12.44 -17.38
C PRO A 167 -0.06 11.99 -16.42
N GLN A 168 -0.20 10.68 -16.26
CA GLN A 168 -1.26 10.07 -15.46
C GLN A 168 -0.97 10.28 -13.96
N PRO A 169 -2.01 10.45 -13.12
CA PRO A 169 -1.90 10.82 -11.71
C PRO A 169 -1.46 9.68 -10.77
N TRP A 170 -0.89 8.60 -11.30
CA TRP A 170 -0.43 7.49 -10.46
C TRP A 170 0.86 7.84 -9.71
N TRP A 171 0.99 7.26 -8.52
CA TRP A 171 2.15 7.39 -7.63
C TRP A 171 3.45 7.04 -8.37
N PRO A 172 4.51 7.86 -8.33
CA PRO A 172 5.59 7.78 -9.30
C PRO A 172 6.27 6.40 -9.26
N TYR A 173 6.41 5.79 -10.45
CA TYR A 173 7.10 4.51 -10.71
C TYR A 173 8.58 4.56 -10.28
N ASN A 174 9.11 5.77 -10.19
CA ASN A 174 10.47 6.15 -9.87
C ASN A 174 10.37 7.18 -8.74
N GLY A 175 10.56 6.75 -7.50
CA GLY A 175 10.29 7.57 -6.30
C GLY A 175 11.22 8.76 -6.05
N GLY A 176 11.94 9.22 -7.08
CA GLY A 176 12.65 10.50 -7.06
C GLY A 176 11.76 11.66 -6.70
N ASP A 177 10.51 11.59 -7.13
CA ASP A 177 9.55 12.63 -6.85
C ASP A 177 8.84 12.44 -5.52
N LEU A 178 9.17 11.46 -4.65
CA LEU A 178 8.46 11.34 -3.37
C LEU A 178 8.60 12.61 -2.53
N HIS A 179 9.75 13.29 -2.55
CA HIS A 179 9.92 14.54 -1.82
C HIS A 179 9.18 15.71 -2.50
N ILE A 180 9.25 15.81 -3.83
CA ILE A 180 8.51 16.82 -4.61
C ILE A 180 7.01 16.63 -4.45
N GLN A 181 6.57 15.37 -4.43
CA GLN A 181 5.23 14.99 -4.08
C GLN A 181 5.02 15.37 -2.63
N VAL A 182 5.64 14.82 -1.58
CA VAL A 182 5.32 15.18 -0.17
C VAL A 182 5.28 16.70 0.08
N VAL A 183 6.16 17.48 -0.56
CA VAL A 183 6.11 18.96 -0.57
C VAL A 183 4.91 19.52 -1.36
N ARG A 184 4.66 19.12 -2.62
CA ARG A 184 3.43 19.51 -3.37
C ARG A 184 2.15 18.92 -2.78
N LEU A 185 2.26 17.80 -2.08
CA LEU A 185 1.23 17.03 -1.44
C LEU A 185 0.76 17.86 -0.25
N HIS A 186 1.67 18.41 0.56
CA HIS A 186 1.38 19.35 1.64
C HIS A 186 0.47 20.51 1.18
N ASP A 187 0.65 20.99 -0.06
CA ASP A 187 -0.12 22.13 -0.59
C ASP A 187 -1.41 21.74 -1.34
N GLN A 188 -1.52 20.53 -1.91
CA GLN A 188 -2.64 20.17 -2.81
C GLN A 188 -3.64 19.15 -2.24
N LEU A 189 -3.25 18.31 -1.29
CA LEU A 189 -4.20 17.51 -0.52
C LEU A 189 -3.73 17.52 0.93
N PRO A 190 -4.61 17.71 1.93
CA PRO A 190 -4.22 17.60 3.32
C PRO A 190 -3.88 16.13 3.63
N LEU A 191 -2.69 15.70 3.22
CA LEU A 191 -2.13 14.43 3.64
C LEU A 191 -1.70 14.59 5.09
N PRO A 192 -2.16 13.69 5.97
CA PRO A 192 -2.12 13.91 7.41
C PRO A 192 -0.76 13.56 8.03
N TRP A 193 0.36 13.66 7.30
CA TRP A 193 1.70 13.39 7.88
C TRP A 193 1.86 14.19 9.18
N ARG A 194 1.44 15.47 9.13
CA ARG A 194 1.10 16.27 10.30
C ARG A 194 -0.26 15.82 10.83
N GLY A 195 -0.24 14.87 11.76
CA GLY A 195 -1.46 14.33 12.37
C GLY A 195 -1.44 12.83 12.62
N LEU A 196 -0.45 12.09 12.11
CA LEU A 196 -0.19 10.72 12.51
C LEU A 196 0.43 10.69 13.92
N ARG A 197 -0.38 10.95 14.95
CA ARG A 197 0.07 11.21 16.32
C ARG A 197 0.76 10.03 16.99
N ALA A 198 0.47 8.82 16.52
CA ALA A 198 1.08 7.59 17.04
C ALA A 198 2.31 7.15 16.24
N LEU A 199 2.63 7.80 15.11
CA LEU A 199 3.68 7.33 14.21
C LEU A 199 5.05 7.45 14.88
N ARG A 200 5.72 6.30 15.01
CA ARG A 200 7.07 6.18 15.54
C ARG A 200 8.09 5.95 14.44
N ARG A 201 7.71 5.23 13.39
CA ARG A 201 8.63 4.82 12.31
C ARG A 201 7.99 4.98 10.94
N LEU A 202 8.70 5.66 10.05
CA LEU A 202 8.45 5.71 8.61
C LEU A 202 9.60 5.02 7.89
N VAL A 203 9.34 3.86 7.29
CA VAL A 203 10.34 3.10 6.52
C VAL A 203 10.09 3.30 5.03
N LEU A 204 11.12 3.77 4.32
CA LEU A 204 11.12 3.88 2.87
C LEU A 204 11.75 2.60 2.31
N GLU A 205 10.91 1.74 1.73
CA GLU A 205 11.30 0.45 1.18
C GLU A 205 11.86 0.60 -0.25
N ARG A 206 13.07 0.08 -0.47
CA ARG A 206 13.89 0.23 -1.68
C ARG A 206 14.24 -1.09 -2.34
N SER A 207 13.81 -2.22 -1.77
CA SER A 207 14.19 -3.57 -2.18
C SER A 207 13.94 -3.85 -3.67
N SER A 208 12.90 -3.27 -4.27
CA SER A 208 12.51 -3.49 -5.67
C SER A 208 12.76 -2.30 -6.60
N VAL A 209 13.59 -1.33 -6.19
CA VAL A 209 13.80 -0.07 -6.93
C VAL A 209 15.27 0.35 -6.91
N PHE A 210 15.63 1.24 -7.85
CA PHE A 210 16.95 1.89 -7.85
C PHE A 210 17.19 2.62 -6.53
N HIS A 211 18.40 2.48 -6.00
CA HIS A 211 18.80 3.03 -4.72
C HIS A 211 20.24 3.55 -4.81
N ASP A 212 20.37 4.88 -4.82
CA ASP A 212 21.64 5.55 -4.60
C ASP A 212 21.71 6.08 -3.16
N ALA A 213 22.76 5.71 -2.43
CA ALA A 213 22.89 6.04 -1.01
C ALA A 213 22.91 7.56 -0.76
N ALA A 214 23.57 8.33 -1.63
CA ALA A 214 23.65 9.79 -1.49
C ALA A 214 22.28 10.45 -1.72
N HIS A 215 21.53 10.02 -2.74
CA HIS A 215 20.15 10.45 -2.97
C HIS A 215 19.22 10.02 -1.82
N CYS A 216 19.40 8.81 -1.29
CA CYS A 216 18.62 8.30 -0.17
C CYS A 216 18.80 9.19 1.07
N VAL A 217 20.04 9.50 1.46
CA VAL A 217 20.33 10.39 2.60
C VAL A 217 19.67 11.75 2.44
N ARG A 218 19.74 12.36 1.24
CA ARG A 218 19.07 13.65 0.95
C ARG A 218 17.55 13.54 1.10
N GLN A 219 16.96 12.47 0.57
CA GLN A 219 15.52 12.24 0.63
C GLN A 219 15.04 12.01 2.07
N LEU A 220 15.76 11.20 2.86
CA LEU A 220 15.44 11.00 4.28
C LEU A 220 15.52 12.33 5.05
N ALA A 221 16.54 13.15 4.79
CA ALA A 221 16.69 14.47 5.41
C ALA A 221 15.52 15.43 5.06
N GLN A 222 14.98 15.36 3.85
CA GLN A 222 13.81 16.14 3.43
C GLN A 222 12.50 15.65 4.06
N MET A 223 12.39 14.35 4.35
CA MET A 223 11.19 13.75 4.94
C MET A 223 11.09 13.97 6.45
N ARG A 224 12.22 13.99 7.17
CA ARG A 224 12.24 14.15 8.65
C ARG A 224 11.44 15.35 9.17
N PRO A 225 11.50 16.56 8.60
CA PRO A 225 10.70 17.69 9.07
C PRO A 225 9.19 17.56 8.83
N LEU A 226 8.76 16.56 8.04
CA LEU A 226 7.38 16.36 7.62
C LEU A 226 6.63 15.36 8.50
N VAL A 227 7.35 14.52 9.24
CA VAL A 227 6.81 13.56 10.20
C VAL A 227 7.28 13.92 11.61
N ASP A 228 6.37 14.51 12.38
CA ASP A 228 6.69 15.03 13.70
C ASP A 228 6.99 13.89 14.69
N GLY A 229 8.20 13.86 15.25
CA GLY A 229 8.62 12.86 16.24
C GLY A 229 8.86 11.43 15.75
N ALA A 230 8.69 11.14 14.46
CA ALA A 230 8.90 9.80 13.90
C ALA A 230 10.31 9.62 13.31
N GLU A 231 10.87 8.43 13.46
CA GLU A 231 12.09 8.02 12.76
C GLU A 231 11.82 7.83 11.27
N VAL A 232 12.71 8.33 10.42
CA VAL A 232 12.63 8.11 8.97
C VAL A 232 13.82 7.26 8.53
N LEU A 233 13.53 6.06 8.07
CA LEU A 233 14.48 4.99 7.80
C LEU A 233 14.40 4.54 6.34
N CYS A 234 15.48 3.94 5.85
CA CYS A 234 15.58 3.22 4.59
C CYS A 234 15.86 1.74 4.88
N ASP A 235 15.09 0.84 4.26
CA ASP A 235 15.27 -0.61 4.44
C ASP A 235 16.71 -1.07 4.11
N LYS A 236 17.30 -0.53 3.03
CA LYS A 236 18.65 -0.87 2.57
C LYS A 236 19.77 -0.23 3.39
N CYS A 237 19.67 1.06 3.72
CA CYS A 237 20.75 1.77 4.42
C CYS A 237 20.80 1.44 5.91
N ASP A 238 19.63 1.34 6.54
CA ASP A 238 19.51 1.19 8.00
C ASP A 238 19.35 -0.28 8.41
N GLY A 239 19.37 -1.21 7.44
CA GLY A 239 19.26 -2.66 7.70
C GLY A 239 17.91 -3.06 8.28
N VAL A 240 16.86 -2.27 8.03
CA VAL A 240 15.50 -2.58 8.45
C VAL A 240 14.97 -3.62 7.48
N ALA A 241 15.05 -4.90 7.85
CA ALA A 241 14.45 -5.97 7.07
C ALA A 241 12.97 -5.63 6.86
N GLY A 242 12.50 -5.65 5.62
CA GLY A 242 11.08 -5.64 5.34
C GLY A 242 10.50 -6.91 5.96
N GLU A 243 9.79 -6.79 7.08
CA GLU A 243 9.14 -7.95 7.69
C GLU A 243 8.21 -8.56 6.63
N GLU A 244 8.56 -9.76 6.16
CA GLU A 244 7.69 -10.55 5.29
C GLU A 244 6.52 -11.02 6.14
N LEU A 245 5.33 -10.52 5.79
CA LEU A 245 4.09 -10.79 6.50
C LEU A 245 3.54 -12.18 6.24
#